data_AF-A0A965YMQ6-F1
#
_entry.id   AF-A0A965YMQ6-F1
#
_cell.length_a   1.000
_cell.length_b   1.000
_cell.length_c   1.000
_cell.angle_alpha   90.00
_cell.angle_beta   90.00
_cell.angle_gamma   90.00
#
_symmetry.space_group_name_H-M   'P 1'
#
loop_
_entity.id
_entity.type
_entity.pdbx_description
1 polymer ?
#
loop_
_entity_poly.entity_id
_entity_poly.type
_entity_poly.pdbx_seq_one_letter_code
_entity_poly.pdbx_strand_id
1 'polypeptide(L)'
;MLNDSKRNYVHIYMDLTDDIMYYHFVSAPYALGQVLLDFVYGDVDRIKAEPERIRELHPYFSLWTEEMTQSLFAQTDEKKGLTLEQLKHLQSIYKKLLDTWVGDITDANEEASHYLLRHPFYSSGTLTNRTVENENHWMVDYFLMSFEDCLMCELMEIIRRHMNVKICKNCGRFFIPKRSNVDYCTRVFSEDGRTCSDVGYMKTFAKAVKKDELLQAYTRAYKAHYARMTKPRKRMANMTRDEFESWYKEAKEGLELARQGKISPEAYKEWLKK
;
A
#
# COMPACT_ATOMS: atom_id res chain seq x y z
N MET A 1 -29.93 -1.63 31.70
CA MET A 1 -29.62 -2.28 30.41
C MET A 1 -30.52 -1.63 29.37
N LEU A 2 -30.00 -0.68 28.61
CA LEU A 2 -30.76 -0.04 27.54
C LEU A 2 -30.89 -1.05 26.40
N ASN A 3 -32.13 -1.26 25.98
CA ASN A 3 -32.53 -2.22 24.97
C ASN A 3 -32.04 -1.73 23.60
N ASP A 4 -30.89 -2.25 23.16
CA ASP A 4 -30.12 -1.84 21.96
C ASP A 4 -30.75 -2.35 20.65
N SER A 5 -32.08 -2.28 20.57
CA SER A 5 -32.84 -2.71 19.40
C SER A 5 -33.20 -1.49 18.56
N LYS A 6 -32.61 -1.41 17.35
CA LYS A 6 -32.84 -0.43 16.27
C LYS A 6 -32.00 0.85 16.27
N ARG A 7 -30.67 0.75 16.32
CA ARG A 7 -29.82 1.82 15.80
C ARG A 7 -28.68 1.25 14.96
N ASN A 8 -28.72 1.55 13.66
CA ASN A 8 -27.75 1.10 12.65
C ASN A 8 -26.50 2.00 12.65
N TYR A 9 -25.74 2.02 13.74
CA TYR A 9 -24.47 2.76 13.78
C TYR A 9 -23.27 1.82 13.81
N VAL A 10 -22.17 2.33 13.28
CA VAL A 10 -20.87 1.66 13.27
C VAL A 10 -19.94 2.41 14.19
N HIS A 11 -19.36 1.68 15.14
CA HIS A 11 -18.27 2.17 15.98
C HIS A 11 -16.93 1.83 15.32
N ILE A 12 -16.12 2.86 15.10
CA ILE A 12 -14.71 2.72 14.72
C ILE A 12 -13.87 3.34 15.83
N TYR A 13 -12.98 2.55 16.41
CA TYR A 13 -12.00 3.05 17.37
C TYR A 13 -10.70 3.36 16.67
N MET A 14 -10.22 4.57 16.86
CA MET A 14 -8.94 5.02 16.34
C MET A 14 -7.95 5.17 17.49
N ASP A 15 -6.86 4.42 17.47
CA ASP A 15 -5.83 4.52 18.49
C ASP A 15 -5.15 5.90 18.45
N LEU A 16 -4.88 6.50 19.60
CA LEU A 16 -4.20 7.80 19.66
C LEU A 16 -2.67 7.72 19.51
N THR A 17 -2.10 6.53 19.70
CA THR A 17 -0.65 6.31 19.77
C THR A 17 -0.08 5.71 18.48
N ASP A 18 -0.90 4.98 17.73
CA ASP A 18 -0.52 4.40 16.45
C ASP A 18 -1.55 4.70 15.35
N ASP A 19 -1.24 4.28 14.13
CA ASP A 19 -2.10 4.45 12.96
C ASP A 19 -2.95 3.19 12.74
N ILE A 20 -3.59 2.68 13.80
CA ILE A 20 -4.45 1.50 13.76
C ILE A 20 -5.91 1.86 14.02
N MET A 21 -6.78 1.26 13.21
CA MET A 21 -8.24 1.34 13.29
C MET A 21 -8.82 -0.01 13.72
N TYR A 22 -9.79 0.04 14.64
CA TYR A 22 -10.54 -1.12 15.11
C TYR A 22 -12.01 -0.93 14.78
N TYR A 23 -12.58 -1.88 14.04
CA TYR A 23 -14.01 -1.94 13.78
C TYR A 23 -14.67 -2.76 14.86
N HIS A 24 -15.68 -2.24 15.55
CA HIS A 24 -16.28 -2.91 16.72
C HIS A 24 -16.75 -4.36 16.46
N PHE A 25 -17.14 -4.67 15.23
CA PHE A 25 -17.67 -5.98 14.81
C PHE A 25 -16.63 -6.86 14.08
N VAL A 26 -15.37 -6.42 13.95
CA VAL A 26 -14.29 -7.21 13.36
C VAL A 26 -13.18 -7.39 14.39
N SER A 27 -12.69 -8.62 14.53
CA SER A 27 -11.63 -8.93 15.50
C SER A 27 -10.26 -8.41 15.09
N ALA A 28 -9.98 -8.38 13.78
CA ALA A 28 -8.69 -7.95 13.26
C ALA A 28 -8.63 -6.42 13.15
N PRO A 29 -7.53 -5.79 13.62
CA PRO A 29 -7.27 -4.38 13.37
C PRO A 29 -6.86 -4.13 11.91
N TYR A 30 -7.00 -2.88 11.49
CA TYR A 30 -6.58 -2.42 10.18
C TYR A 30 -5.64 -1.23 10.30
N ALA A 31 -4.61 -1.15 9.45
CA ALA A 31 -3.81 0.06 9.37
C ALA A 31 -4.65 1.20 8.78
N LEU A 32 -4.48 2.42 9.27
CA LEU A 32 -5.16 3.60 8.76
C LEU A 32 -4.91 3.77 7.25
N GLY A 33 -6.00 3.92 6.50
CA GLY A 33 -6.02 4.05 5.06
C GLY A 33 -5.97 2.74 4.29
N GLN A 34 -5.78 1.60 4.97
CA GLN A 34 -5.77 0.30 4.31
C GLN A 34 -7.14 -0.01 3.69
N VAL A 35 -8.22 0.10 4.47
CA VAL A 35 -9.54 -0.35 4.01
C VAL A 35 -10.18 0.62 3.04
N LEU A 36 -9.89 1.92 3.17
CA LEU A 36 -10.18 2.91 2.12
C LEU A 36 -9.52 2.54 0.80
N LEU A 37 -8.22 2.20 0.80
CA LEU A 37 -7.50 1.85 -0.42
C LEU A 37 -7.95 0.51 -0.99
N ASP A 38 -8.28 -0.47 -0.14
CA ASP A 38 -8.84 -1.75 -0.54
C ASP A 38 -10.21 -1.55 -1.20
N PHE A 39 -11.06 -0.68 -0.66
CA PHE A 39 -12.32 -0.28 -1.29
C PHE A 39 -12.11 0.43 -2.63
N VAL A 40 -11.26 1.46 -2.69
CA VAL A 40 -11.00 2.26 -3.91
C VAL A 40 -10.54 1.39 -5.08
N TYR A 41 -9.79 0.31 -4.81
CA TYR A 41 -9.27 -0.59 -5.84
C TYR A 41 -9.97 -1.96 -5.91
N GLY A 42 -11.00 -2.18 -5.10
CA GLY A 42 -11.76 -3.42 -5.06
C GLY A 42 -12.61 -3.63 -6.31
N ASP A 43 -12.84 -4.90 -6.65
CA ASP A 43 -13.62 -5.27 -7.83
C ASP A 43 -15.11 -5.33 -7.49
N VAL A 44 -15.80 -4.20 -7.68
CA VAL A 44 -17.26 -4.10 -7.45
C VAL A 44 -18.05 -4.92 -8.47
N ASP A 45 -17.56 -5.10 -9.70
CA ASP A 45 -18.28 -5.87 -10.71
C ASP A 45 -18.30 -7.36 -10.37
N ARG A 46 -17.28 -7.86 -9.68
CA ARG A 46 -17.24 -9.23 -9.17
C ARG A 46 -18.39 -9.56 -8.20
N ILE A 47 -18.87 -8.57 -7.46
CA ILE A 47 -19.99 -8.73 -6.51
C ILE A 47 -21.28 -9.17 -7.22
N LYS A 48 -21.44 -8.86 -8.52
CA LYS A 48 -22.59 -9.35 -9.30
C LYS A 48 -22.63 -10.86 -9.42
N ALA A 49 -21.48 -11.50 -9.52
CA ALA A 49 -21.36 -12.95 -9.63
C ALA A 49 -21.27 -13.64 -8.25
N GLU A 50 -20.63 -12.96 -7.29
CA GLU A 50 -20.32 -13.49 -5.96
C GLU A 50 -20.72 -12.44 -4.87
N PRO A 51 -22.03 -12.26 -4.55
CA PRO A 51 -22.52 -11.18 -3.69
C PRO A 51 -21.92 -11.15 -2.28
N GLU A 52 -21.63 -12.32 -1.71
CA GLU A 52 -21.03 -12.50 -0.40
C GLU A 52 -19.66 -11.82 -0.26
N ARG A 53 -18.98 -11.59 -1.38
CA ARG A 53 -17.66 -10.93 -1.42
C ARG A 53 -17.71 -9.45 -1.15
N ILE A 54 -18.89 -8.84 -1.02
CA ILE A 54 -18.95 -7.43 -0.61
C ILE A 54 -18.23 -7.18 0.72
N ARG A 55 -18.17 -8.19 1.60
CA ARG A 55 -17.42 -8.17 2.86
C ARG A 55 -15.91 -8.01 2.68
N GLU A 56 -15.38 -8.39 1.51
CA GLU A 56 -13.97 -8.22 1.16
C GLU A 56 -13.64 -6.77 0.78
N LEU A 57 -14.63 -5.97 0.35
CA LEU A 57 -14.39 -4.58 -0.04
C LEU A 57 -14.10 -3.67 1.15
N HIS A 58 -14.79 -3.89 2.27
CA HIS A 58 -14.67 -3.05 3.45
C HIS A 58 -15.29 -3.72 4.68
N PRO A 59 -14.68 -3.58 5.88
CA PRO A 59 -15.20 -4.14 7.13
C PRO A 59 -16.68 -3.83 7.40
N TYR A 60 -17.14 -2.62 7.08
CA TYR A 60 -18.53 -2.16 7.19
C TYR A 60 -19.58 -3.20 6.75
N PHE A 61 -19.31 -3.92 5.65
CA PHE A 61 -20.23 -4.89 5.09
C PHE A 61 -20.32 -6.20 5.88
N SER A 62 -19.49 -6.40 6.90
CA SER A 62 -19.56 -7.56 7.80
C SER A 62 -20.88 -7.60 8.59
N LEU A 63 -21.51 -6.44 8.80
CA LEU A 63 -22.81 -6.33 9.46
C LEU A 63 -23.99 -6.64 8.53
N TRP A 64 -23.75 -6.78 7.22
CA TRP A 64 -24.82 -6.93 6.26
C TRP A 64 -25.38 -8.35 6.24
N THR A 65 -26.72 -8.42 6.30
CA THR A 65 -27.49 -9.63 6.07
C THR A 65 -27.53 -9.96 4.58
N GLU A 66 -28.00 -11.18 4.25
CA GLU A 66 -28.25 -11.56 2.85
C GLU A 66 -29.26 -10.62 2.19
N GLU A 67 -30.35 -10.25 2.89
CA GLU A 67 -31.35 -9.30 2.39
C GLU A 67 -30.75 -7.91 2.08
N MET A 68 -29.91 -7.39 2.98
CA MET A 68 -29.20 -6.13 2.74
C MET A 68 -28.25 -6.23 1.55
N THR A 69 -27.57 -7.37 1.39
CA THR A 69 -26.68 -7.60 0.25
C THR A 69 -27.46 -7.69 -1.06
N GLN A 70 -28.63 -8.34 -1.06
CA GLN A 70 -29.50 -8.41 -2.25
C GLN A 70 -30.04 -7.03 -2.66
N SER A 71 -30.18 -6.10 -1.71
CA SER A 71 -30.62 -4.73 -2.03
C SER A 71 -29.68 -3.96 -2.97
N LEU A 72 -28.40 -4.36 -3.07
CA LEU A 72 -27.43 -3.76 -4.01
C LEU A 72 -27.84 -3.86 -5.47
N PHE A 73 -28.59 -4.92 -5.81
CA PHE A 73 -29.03 -5.25 -7.16
C PHE A 73 -30.42 -4.71 -7.47
N ALA A 74 -31.11 -4.12 -6.48
CA ALA A 74 -32.44 -3.59 -6.67
C ALA A 74 -32.40 -2.35 -7.57
N GLN A 75 -33.27 -2.33 -8.59
CA GLN A 75 -33.54 -1.13 -9.40
C GLN A 75 -34.56 -0.27 -8.67
N THR A 76 -34.19 0.39 -7.57
CA THR A 76 -35.13 1.27 -6.86
C THR A 76 -34.93 2.72 -7.26
N ASP A 77 -36.02 3.36 -7.70
CA ASP A 77 -36.15 4.83 -7.86
C ASP A 77 -36.06 5.59 -6.51
N GLU A 78 -36.02 4.87 -5.38
CA GLU A 78 -35.98 5.45 -4.05
C GLU A 78 -34.55 5.62 -3.51
N LYS A 79 -34.20 6.87 -3.24
CA LYS A 79 -32.95 7.44 -2.70
C LYS A 79 -32.40 6.87 -1.36
N LYS A 80 -32.74 5.65 -0.92
CA LYS A 80 -32.44 5.18 0.45
C LYS A 80 -31.49 3.99 0.59
N GLY A 81 -31.11 3.32 -0.49
CA GLY A 81 -30.18 2.18 -0.45
C GLY A 81 -28.86 2.46 -1.14
N LEU A 82 -27.82 1.73 -0.74
CA LEU A 82 -26.53 1.66 -1.45
C LEU A 82 -26.66 0.64 -2.59
N THR A 83 -26.27 1.03 -3.80
CA THR A 83 -26.32 0.23 -5.03
C THR A 83 -24.92 0.02 -5.59
N LEU A 84 -24.74 -0.92 -6.53
CA LEU A 84 -23.44 -1.13 -7.18
C LEU A 84 -22.94 0.12 -7.93
N GLU A 85 -23.84 0.87 -8.57
CA GLU A 85 -23.48 2.10 -9.27
C GLU A 85 -23.06 3.20 -8.29
N GLN A 86 -23.70 3.29 -7.13
CA GLN A 86 -23.25 4.19 -6.06
C GLN A 86 -21.90 3.76 -5.47
N LEU A 87 -21.62 2.46 -5.31
CA LEU A 87 -20.30 1.98 -4.90
C LEU A 87 -19.21 2.42 -5.89
N LYS A 88 -19.46 2.25 -7.19
CA LYS A 88 -18.53 2.70 -8.25
C LYS A 88 -18.36 4.22 -8.24
N HIS A 89 -19.45 4.96 -8.02
CA HIS A 89 -19.41 6.40 -7.88
C HIS A 89 -18.52 6.82 -6.70
N LEU A 90 -18.69 6.19 -5.54
CA LEU A 90 -17.84 6.41 -4.36
C LEU A 90 -16.37 6.04 -4.65
N GLN A 91 -16.09 4.91 -5.31
CA GLN A 91 -14.71 4.57 -5.73
C GLN A 91 -14.09 5.68 -6.58
N SER A 92 -14.85 6.21 -7.55
CA SER A 92 -14.40 7.32 -8.40
C SER A 92 -14.15 8.59 -7.59
N ILE A 93 -15.05 8.98 -6.69
CA ILE A 93 -14.92 10.18 -5.85
C ILE A 93 -13.69 10.07 -4.94
N TYR A 94 -13.56 8.99 -4.18
CA TYR A 94 -12.46 8.83 -3.23
C TYR A 94 -11.11 8.69 -3.94
N LYS A 95 -11.08 8.11 -5.14
CA LYS A 95 -9.89 8.14 -5.98
C LYS A 95 -9.50 9.58 -6.37
N LYS A 96 -10.46 10.40 -6.82
CA LYS A 96 -10.23 11.82 -7.17
C LYS A 96 -9.79 12.65 -5.96
N LEU A 97 -10.34 12.37 -4.77
CA LEU A 97 -9.93 13.01 -3.50
C LEU A 97 -8.48 12.67 -3.17
N LEU A 98 -8.10 11.40 -3.27
CA LEU A 98 -6.72 10.96 -3.07
C LEU A 98 -5.77 11.53 -4.13
N ASP A 99 -6.17 11.58 -5.41
CA ASP A 99 -5.39 12.21 -6.48
C ASP A 99 -5.14 13.70 -6.17
N THR A 100 -6.17 14.42 -5.69
CA THR A 100 -6.05 15.83 -5.28
C THR A 100 -5.11 16.02 -4.10
N TRP A 101 -5.12 15.09 -3.13
CA TRP A 101 -4.24 15.15 -1.97
C TRP A 101 -2.77 14.84 -2.31
N VAL A 102 -2.54 13.87 -3.22
CA VAL A 102 -1.19 13.44 -3.59
C VAL A 102 -0.57 14.36 -4.66
N GLY A 103 -1.39 15.02 -5.47
CA GLY A 103 -0.97 16.00 -6.47
C GLY A 103 -0.67 17.39 -5.88
N ASP A 104 -0.24 18.30 -6.74
CA ASP A 104 -0.09 19.71 -6.36
C ASP A 104 -1.47 20.37 -6.22
N ILE A 105 -1.67 21.13 -5.14
CA ILE A 105 -2.95 21.82 -4.82
C ILE A 105 -3.43 22.74 -5.97
N THR A 106 -2.53 23.16 -6.86
CA THR A 106 -2.88 23.98 -8.03
C THR A 106 -3.75 23.24 -9.06
N ASP A 107 -3.75 21.91 -9.04
CA ASP A 107 -4.57 21.04 -9.88
C ASP A 107 -5.79 20.48 -9.12
N ALA A 108 -6.25 21.20 -8.07
CA ALA A 108 -7.35 20.74 -7.23
C ALA A 108 -8.59 20.41 -8.06
N ASN A 109 -9.06 19.17 -7.95
CA ASN A 109 -10.26 18.73 -8.63
C ASN A 109 -11.49 19.42 -8.02
N GLU A 110 -12.16 20.28 -8.80
CA GLU A 110 -13.33 21.05 -8.39
C GLU A 110 -14.46 20.12 -7.89
N GLU A 111 -14.66 18.95 -8.51
CA GLU A 111 -15.64 17.95 -8.09
C GLU A 111 -15.32 17.36 -6.70
N ALA A 112 -14.05 17.07 -6.45
CA ALA A 112 -13.58 16.52 -5.17
C ALA A 112 -13.70 17.58 -4.06
N SER A 113 -13.33 18.83 -4.35
CA SER A 113 -13.49 19.97 -3.45
C SER A 113 -14.96 20.21 -3.11
N HIS A 114 -15.84 20.21 -4.12
CA HIS A 114 -17.28 20.33 -3.91
C HIS A 114 -17.86 19.18 -3.10
N TYR A 115 -17.36 17.96 -3.28
CA TYR A 115 -17.80 16.81 -2.51
C TYR A 115 -17.50 16.98 -1.02
N LEU A 116 -16.28 17.38 -0.64
CA LEU A 116 -15.93 17.66 0.76
C LEU A 116 -16.79 18.77 1.38
N LEU A 117 -17.07 19.83 0.61
CA LEU A 117 -17.90 20.94 1.08
C LEU A 117 -19.37 20.54 1.26
N ARG A 118 -19.88 19.61 0.46
CA ARG A 118 -21.27 19.13 0.52
C ARG A 118 -21.49 17.97 1.48
N HIS A 119 -20.44 17.22 1.80
CA HIS A 119 -20.48 16.10 2.73
C HIS A 119 -19.54 16.37 3.92
N PRO A 120 -19.81 17.43 4.71
CA PRO A 120 -19.02 17.72 5.89
C PRO A 120 -19.06 16.54 6.85
N PHE A 121 -17.86 16.09 7.24
CA PHE A 121 -17.69 15.03 8.23
C PHE A 121 -17.99 15.56 9.62
N TYR A 122 -19.21 15.38 10.10
CA TYR A 122 -19.61 15.71 11.47
C TYR A 122 -19.45 14.48 12.37
N SER A 123 -18.22 14.18 12.79
CA SER A 123 -18.02 13.13 13.78
C SER A 123 -17.88 13.69 15.18
N SER A 124 -18.74 13.27 16.11
CA SER A 124 -18.46 13.40 17.54
C SER A 124 -17.57 12.24 17.96
N GLY A 125 -16.25 12.45 17.94
CA GLY A 125 -15.31 11.50 18.51
C GLY A 125 -15.35 11.56 20.04
N THR A 126 -15.53 10.41 20.70
CA THR A 126 -15.47 10.33 22.17
C THR A 126 -14.18 9.66 22.61
N LEU A 127 -13.45 10.27 23.54
CA LEU A 127 -12.27 9.65 24.11
C LEU A 127 -12.69 8.44 24.97
N THR A 128 -12.15 7.27 24.66
CA THR A 128 -12.43 6.01 25.35
C THR A 128 -11.12 5.31 25.70
N ASN A 129 -11.14 4.48 26.74
CA ASN A 129 -10.04 3.62 27.12
C ASN A 129 -10.45 2.17 26.83
N ARG A 130 -9.70 1.48 25.97
CA ARG A 130 -9.97 0.12 25.53
C ARG A 130 -8.76 -0.76 25.84
N THR A 131 -9.02 -1.98 26.28
CA THR A 131 -7.96 -2.97 26.49
C THR A 131 -7.76 -3.78 25.21
N VAL A 132 -6.56 -3.74 24.65
CA VAL A 132 -6.13 -4.52 23.47
C VAL A 132 -4.88 -5.29 23.87
N GLU A 133 -4.87 -6.61 23.64
CA GLU A 133 -3.71 -7.49 23.97
C GLU A 133 -3.18 -7.37 25.41
N ASN A 134 -4.07 -7.09 26.38
CA ASN A 134 -3.78 -6.85 27.81
C ASN A 134 -3.13 -5.50 28.14
N GLU A 135 -3.06 -4.58 27.18
CA GLU A 135 -2.63 -3.20 27.37
C GLU A 135 -3.82 -2.24 27.23
N ASN A 136 -3.79 -1.13 27.97
CA ASN A 136 -4.84 -0.12 27.91
C ASN A 136 -4.46 0.99 26.92
N HIS A 137 -5.32 1.20 25.93
CA HIS A 137 -5.11 2.12 24.84
C HIS A 137 -6.16 3.22 24.89
N TRP A 138 -5.72 4.47 24.79
CA TRP A 138 -6.63 5.61 24.64
C TRP A 138 -6.98 5.77 23.17
N MET A 139 -8.27 5.74 22.87
CA MET A 139 -8.79 5.74 21.51
C MET A 139 -9.86 6.80 21.34
N VAL A 140 -10.04 7.27 20.12
CA VAL A 140 -11.22 8.04 19.71
C VAL A 140 -12.26 7.06 19.19
N ASP A 141 -13.41 7.01 19.84
CA ASP A 141 -14.59 6.27 19.39
C ASP A 141 -15.41 7.14 18.43
N TYR A 142 -15.42 6.77 17.16
CA TYR A 142 -16.21 7.39 16.12
C TYR A 142 -17.55 6.68 15.96
N PHE A 143 -18.62 7.45 16.06
CA PHE A 143 -20.00 7.00 15.82
C PHE A 143 -20.43 7.37 14.39
N LEU A 144 -20.59 6.37 13.53
CA LEU A 144 -20.82 6.56 12.09
C LEU A 144 -22.16 5.95 11.65
N MET A 145 -22.87 6.63 10.73
CA MET A 145 -24.23 6.26 10.34
C MET A 145 -24.31 5.49 9.02
N SER A 146 -23.31 5.64 8.16
CA SER A 146 -23.32 5.09 6.81
C SER A 146 -21.95 4.57 6.38
N PHE A 147 -21.93 3.82 5.27
CA PHE A 147 -20.69 3.38 4.63
C PHE A 147 -19.82 4.57 4.19
N GLU A 148 -20.45 5.60 3.64
CA GLU A 148 -19.79 6.82 3.19
C GLU A 148 -19.12 7.56 4.36
N ASP A 149 -19.78 7.60 5.54
CA ASP A 149 -19.17 8.16 6.75
C ASP A 149 -17.91 7.40 7.18
N CYS A 150 -17.87 6.07 6.97
CA CYS A 150 -16.68 5.25 7.26
C CYS A 150 -15.52 5.62 6.35
N LEU A 151 -15.77 5.73 5.04
CA LEU A 151 -14.75 6.15 4.07
C LEU A 151 -14.26 7.57 4.36
N MET A 152 -15.18 8.48 4.69
CA MET A 152 -14.85 9.86 5.02
C MET A 152 -14.04 9.95 6.32
N CYS A 153 -14.39 9.18 7.35
CA CYS A 153 -13.65 9.10 8.61
C CYS A 153 -12.19 8.72 8.36
N GLU A 154 -11.96 7.68 7.57
CA GLU A 154 -10.62 7.20 7.26
C GLU A 154 -9.82 8.25 6.46
N LEU A 155 -10.43 8.86 5.44
CA LEU A 155 -9.81 9.93 4.67
C LEU A 155 -9.44 11.14 5.56
N MET A 156 -10.33 11.57 6.45
CA MET A 156 -10.08 12.69 7.36
C MET A 156 -8.97 12.38 8.35
N GLU A 157 -8.90 11.15 8.85
CA GLU A 157 -7.81 10.71 9.74
C GLU A 157 -6.46 10.67 9.03
N ILE A 158 -6.40 10.20 7.77
CA ILE A 158 -5.20 10.26 6.92
C ILE A 158 -4.71 11.71 6.81
N ILE A 159 -5.62 12.65 6.54
CA ILE A 159 -5.30 14.07 6.39
C ILE A 159 -4.84 14.66 7.73
N ARG A 160 -5.60 14.43 8.81
CA ARG A 160 -5.35 14.98 10.15
C ARG A 160 -4.00 14.54 10.73
N ARG A 161 -3.57 13.32 10.40
CA ARG A 161 -2.29 12.74 10.85
C ARG A 161 -1.14 13.01 9.87
N HIS A 162 -1.39 13.76 8.80
CA HIS A 162 -0.39 14.04 7.76
C HIS A 162 0.25 12.77 7.19
N MET A 163 -0.55 11.72 7.00
CA MET A 163 -0.04 10.48 6.46
C MET A 163 0.48 10.67 5.03
N ASN A 164 1.62 10.04 4.75
CA ASN A 164 2.21 10.08 3.43
C ASN A 164 1.52 9.07 2.52
N VAL A 165 0.64 9.53 1.63
CA VAL A 165 0.04 8.70 0.58
C VAL A 165 0.85 8.89 -0.71
N LYS A 166 1.21 7.81 -1.38
CA LYS A 166 2.01 7.85 -2.62
C LYS A 166 1.40 7.01 -3.73
N ILE A 167 1.74 7.34 -4.98
CA ILE A 167 1.49 6.49 -6.14
C ILE A 167 2.65 5.51 -6.33
N CYS A 168 2.36 4.20 -6.38
CA CYS A 168 3.37 3.19 -6.59
C CYS A 168 3.96 3.30 -8.00
N LYS A 169 5.30 3.44 -8.11
CA LYS A 169 6.01 3.58 -9.40
C LYS A 169 5.95 2.34 -10.30
N ASN A 170 5.44 1.20 -9.82
CA ASN A 170 5.26 -0.02 -10.64
C ASN A 170 3.81 -0.25 -11.07
N CYS A 171 2.83 -0.23 -10.15
CA CYS A 171 1.42 -0.51 -10.50
C CYS A 171 0.54 0.74 -10.67
N GLY A 172 1.04 1.93 -10.37
CA GLY A 172 0.28 3.19 -10.50
C GLY A 172 -0.85 3.36 -9.48
N ARG A 173 -0.97 2.46 -8.50
CA ARG A 173 -1.99 2.55 -7.44
C ARG A 173 -1.46 3.26 -6.20
N PHE A 174 -2.34 3.95 -5.49
CA PHE A 174 -2.05 4.54 -4.19
C PHE A 174 -1.63 3.49 -3.16
N PHE A 175 -0.76 3.90 -2.25
CA PHE A 175 -0.35 3.13 -1.09
C PHE A 175 0.22 4.06 -0.02
N ILE A 176 0.21 3.59 1.22
CA ILE A 176 0.81 4.27 2.36
C ILE A 176 2.12 3.55 2.72
N PRO A 177 3.30 4.10 2.40
CA PRO A 177 4.56 3.50 2.77
C PRO A 177 4.84 3.57 4.27
N LYS A 178 5.43 2.50 4.82
CA LYS A 178 5.97 2.51 6.20
C LYS A 178 7.12 3.49 6.42
N ARG A 179 7.82 3.90 5.35
CA ARG A 179 8.94 4.84 5.38
C ARG A 179 8.90 5.76 4.17
N SER A 180 9.23 7.03 4.37
CA SER A 180 9.15 8.07 3.32
C SER A 180 10.01 7.81 2.09
N ASN A 181 11.05 6.97 2.16
CA ASN A 181 11.91 6.62 1.03
C ASN A 181 11.42 5.42 0.19
N VAL A 182 10.27 4.83 0.54
CA VAL A 182 9.68 3.72 -0.22
C VAL A 182 8.85 4.28 -1.37
N ASP A 183 9.10 3.76 -2.57
CA ASP A 183 8.46 4.17 -3.84
C ASP A 183 7.56 3.08 -4.46
N TYR A 184 7.57 1.88 -3.86
CA TYR A 184 6.86 0.72 -4.35
C TYR A 184 6.01 0.10 -3.24
N CYS A 185 4.77 -0.24 -3.55
CA CYS A 185 3.91 -1.01 -2.64
C CYS A 185 4.36 -2.48 -2.58
N THR A 186 3.83 -3.23 -1.61
CA THR A 186 4.13 -4.66 -1.40
C THR A 186 3.10 -5.60 -2.03
N ARG A 187 2.13 -5.07 -2.80
CA ARG A 187 1.14 -5.90 -3.51
C ARG A 187 1.84 -6.84 -4.49
N VAL A 188 1.38 -8.09 -4.53
CA VAL A 188 1.81 -9.07 -5.53
C VAL A 188 1.47 -8.54 -6.92
N PHE A 189 2.45 -8.58 -7.83
CA PHE A 189 2.35 -8.00 -9.17
C PHE A 189 2.51 -9.04 -10.28
N SER A 190 3.33 -10.08 -10.06
CA SER A 190 3.55 -11.14 -11.05
C SER A 190 2.94 -12.47 -10.60
N GLU A 191 2.61 -13.33 -11.56
CA GLU A 191 2.15 -14.71 -11.32
C GLU A 191 3.13 -15.54 -10.47
N ASP A 192 4.44 -15.30 -10.62
CA ASP A 192 5.51 -15.91 -9.80
C ASP A 192 5.54 -15.43 -8.33
N GLY A 193 4.54 -14.65 -7.87
CA GLY A 193 4.43 -14.17 -6.50
C GLY A 193 5.29 -12.94 -6.15
N ARG A 194 6.04 -12.35 -7.10
CA ARG A 194 6.85 -11.16 -6.85
C ARG A 194 5.99 -9.93 -6.60
N THR A 195 6.42 -9.11 -5.65
CA THR A 195 5.75 -7.87 -5.28
C THR A 195 6.12 -6.71 -6.20
N CYS A 196 5.34 -5.62 -6.17
CA CYS A 196 5.69 -4.37 -6.86
C CYS A 196 7.07 -3.84 -6.44
N SER A 197 7.47 -4.00 -5.16
CA SER A 197 8.81 -3.68 -4.69
C SER A 197 9.88 -4.51 -5.40
N ASP A 198 9.73 -5.84 -5.46
CA ASP A 198 10.72 -6.72 -6.08
C ASP A 198 10.92 -6.35 -7.55
N VAL A 199 9.82 -6.22 -8.29
CA VAL A 199 9.83 -5.88 -9.71
C VAL A 199 10.35 -4.46 -9.95
N GLY A 200 9.93 -3.51 -9.12
CA GLY A 200 10.33 -2.10 -9.22
C GLY A 200 11.81 -1.87 -8.99
N TYR A 201 12.38 -2.47 -7.93
CA TYR A 201 13.81 -2.39 -7.65
C TYR A 201 14.63 -3.09 -8.73
N MET A 202 14.19 -4.26 -9.23
CA MET A 202 14.85 -4.93 -10.35
C MET A 202 14.90 -4.06 -11.62
N LYS A 203 13.78 -3.43 -12.00
CA LYS A 203 13.72 -2.53 -13.18
C LYS A 203 14.62 -1.31 -12.98
N THR A 204 14.61 -0.72 -11.80
CA THR A 204 15.44 0.46 -11.48
C THR A 204 16.92 0.13 -11.53
N PHE A 205 17.30 -1.00 -10.92
CA PHE A 205 18.67 -1.50 -10.96
C PHE A 205 19.11 -1.81 -12.40
N ALA A 206 18.28 -2.48 -13.20
CA ALA A 206 18.58 -2.76 -14.59
C ALA A 206 18.79 -1.49 -15.42
N LYS A 207 17.99 -0.45 -15.21
CA LYS A 207 18.19 0.87 -15.84
C LYS A 207 19.49 1.52 -15.40
N ALA A 208 19.82 1.50 -14.11
CA ALA A 208 21.08 2.03 -13.58
C ALA A 208 22.30 1.31 -14.18
N VAL A 209 22.26 -0.03 -14.24
CA VAL A 209 23.28 -0.87 -14.86
C VAL A 209 23.44 -0.58 -16.36
N LYS A 210 22.35 -0.27 -17.08
CA LYS A 210 22.44 0.09 -18.51
C LYS A 210 23.10 1.46 -18.74
N LYS A 211 22.95 2.39 -17.80
CA LYS A 211 23.49 3.76 -17.90
C LYS A 211 24.96 3.85 -17.45
N ASP A 212 25.38 2.99 -16.53
CA ASP A 212 26.73 3.00 -15.95
C ASP A 212 27.53 1.79 -16.44
N GLU A 213 28.47 2.02 -17.37
CA GLU A 213 29.32 0.98 -17.93
C GLU A 213 30.21 0.29 -16.89
N LEU A 214 30.65 1.01 -15.85
CA LEU A 214 31.47 0.44 -14.78
C LEU A 214 30.61 -0.47 -13.90
N LEU A 215 29.40 -0.04 -13.56
CA LEU A 215 28.43 -0.87 -12.86
C LEU A 215 28.01 -2.08 -13.71
N GLN A 216 27.93 -1.94 -15.03
CA GLN A 216 27.68 -3.06 -15.94
C GLN A 216 28.79 -4.10 -15.90
N ALA A 217 30.05 -3.67 -16.02
CA ALA A 217 31.20 -4.56 -15.93
C ALA A 217 31.27 -5.25 -14.56
N TYR A 218 31.11 -4.49 -13.48
CA TYR A 218 31.05 -5.01 -12.12
C TYR A 218 29.93 -6.05 -11.95
N THR A 219 28.72 -5.75 -12.42
CA THR A 219 27.57 -6.67 -12.29
C THR A 219 27.79 -7.98 -13.05
N ARG A 220 28.43 -7.93 -14.22
CA ARG A 220 28.80 -9.13 -14.99
C ARG A 220 29.84 -9.96 -14.23
N ALA A 221 30.89 -9.32 -13.72
CA ALA A 221 31.93 -9.97 -12.94
C ALA A 221 31.34 -10.62 -11.66
N TYR A 222 30.53 -9.88 -10.91
CA TYR A 222 29.85 -10.38 -9.71
C TYR A 222 29.08 -11.68 -9.97
N LYS A 223 28.27 -11.71 -11.05
CA LYS A 223 27.53 -12.93 -11.43
C LYS A 223 28.46 -14.09 -11.79
N ALA A 224 29.57 -13.82 -12.48
CA ALA A 224 30.55 -14.83 -12.82
C ALA A 224 31.22 -15.40 -11.56
N HIS A 225 31.70 -14.55 -10.66
CA HIS A 225 32.29 -14.90 -9.36
C HIS A 225 31.33 -15.69 -8.47
N TYR A 226 30.09 -15.23 -8.35
CA TYR A 226 29.06 -15.92 -7.56
C TYR A 226 28.77 -17.33 -8.11
N ALA A 227 28.76 -17.48 -9.44
CA ALA A 227 28.63 -18.80 -10.07
C ALA A 227 29.87 -19.69 -9.81
N ARG A 228 31.09 -19.12 -9.72
CA ARG A 228 32.31 -19.88 -9.33
C ARG A 228 32.22 -20.44 -7.92
N MET A 229 31.54 -19.73 -7.02
CA MET A 229 31.36 -20.13 -5.62
C MET A 229 30.24 -21.16 -5.46
N THR A 230 29.09 -20.91 -6.08
CA THR A 230 27.86 -21.67 -5.82
C THR A 230 27.66 -22.88 -6.73
N LYS A 231 28.16 -22.87 -7.97
CA LYS A 231 27.94 -23.97 -8.91
C LYS A 231 29.10 -24.97 -8.85
N PRO A 232 28.85 -26.27 -8.58
CA PRO A 232 29.89 -27.30 -8.61
C PRO A 232 30.60 -27.37 -9.95
N ARG A 233 31.93 -27.33 -9.93
CA ARG A 233 32.78 -27.46 -11.12
C ARG A 233 33.36 -28.85 -11.24
N LYS A 234 33.25 -29.43 -12.45
CA LYS A 234 33.72 -30.79 -12.75
C LYS A 234 35.25 -30.96 -12.75
N ARG A 235 36.04 -29.88 -12.90
CA ARG A 235 37.49 -29.94 -13.18
C ARG A 235 38.35 -29.00 -12.33
N MET A 236 37.74 -28.28 -11.38
CA MET A 236 38.43 -27.27 -10.57
C MET A 236 37.65 -27.08 -9.27
N ALA A 237 38.35 -26.74 -8.18
CA ALA A 237 37.67 -26.37 -6.94
C ALA A 237 36.78 -25.14 -7.15
N ASN A 238 35.66 -25.11 -6.44
CA ASN A 238 34.85 -23.90 -6.36
C ASN A 238 35.61 -22.83 -5.60
N MET A 239 35.33 -21.57 -5.93
CA MET A 239 35.78 -20.44 -5.12
C MET A 239 35.20 -20.57 -3.71
N THR A 240 36.01 -20.33 -2.69
CA THR A 240 35.52 -20.35 -1.30
C THR A 240 34.69 -19.10 -1.02
N ARG A 241 33.89 -19.14 0.06
CA ARG A 241 33.12 -17.97 0.48
C ARG A 241 34.01 -16.78 0.85
N ASP A 242 35.12 -17.05 1.56
CA ASP A 242 36.06 -16.02 2.01
C ASP A 242 36.78 -15.36 0.82
N GLU A 243 37.18 -16.14 -0.18
CA GLU A 243 37.74 -15.62 -1.44
C GLU A 243 36.74 -14.72 -2.18
N PHE A 244 35.46 -15.13 -2.23
CA PHE A 244 34.41 -14.33 -2.85
C PHE A 244 34.16 -13.03 -2.08
N GLU A 245 34.14 -13.06 -0.75
CA GLU A 245 33.94 -11.88 0.10
C GLU A 245 35.11 -10.89 0.00
N SER A 246 36.35 -11.39 -0.05
CA SER A 246 37.55 -10.54 -0.29
C SER A 246 37.48 -9.85 -1.64
N TRP A 247 37.23 -10.62 -2.70
CA TRP A 247 37.06 -10.09 -4.05
C TRP A 247 35.91 -9.08 -4.13
N TYR A 248 34.76 -9.38 -3.50
CA TYR A 248 33.60 -8.50 -3.50
C TYR A 248 33.91 -7.14 -2.87
N LYS A 249 34.66 -7.13 -1.76
CA LYS A 249 35.08 -5.89 -1.10
C LYS A 249 36.01 -5.07 -1.99
N GLU A 250 37.05 -5.68 -2.54
CA GLU A 250 38.00 -5.02 -3.46
C GLU A 250 37.30 -4.49 -4.72
N ALA A 251 36.39 -5.29 -5.31
CA ALA A 251 35.64 -4.91 -6.50
C ALA A 251 34.72 -3.71 -6.25
N LYS A 252 34.09 -3.65 -5.07
CA LYS A 252 33.23 -2.53 -4.67
C LYS A 252 34.04 -1.26 -4.41
N GLU A 253 35.18 -1.37 -3.74
CA GLU A 253 36.10 -0.24 -3.52
C GLU A 253 36.65 0.28 -4.86
N GLY A 254 37.07 -0.62 -5.76
CA GLY A 254 37.52 -0.26 -7.10
C GLY A 254 36.46 0.44 -7.94
N LEU A 255 35.19 0.04 -7.83
CA LEU A 255 34.08 0.72 -8.53
C LEU A 255 33.97 2.19 -8.12
N GLU A 256 34.04 2.46 -6.82
CA GLU A 256 33.95 3.82 -6.29
C GLU A 256 35.19 4.66 -6.66
N LEU A 257 36.39 4.06 -6.62
CA LEU A 257 37.61 4.73 -7.08
C LEU A 257 37.56 5.08 -8.57
N ALA A 258 37.04 4.18 -9.41
CA ALA A 258 36.90 4.42 -10.85
C ALA A 258 35.86 5.51 -11.13
N ARG A 259 34.74 5.52 -10.41
CA ARG A 259 33.72 6.59 -10.48
C ARG A 259 34.26 7.95 -10.07
N GLN A 260 35.17 7.99 -9.09
CA GLN A 260 35.84 9.21 -8.63
C GLN A 260 37.01 9.64 -9.54
N GLY A 261 37.32 8.87 -10.60
CA GLY A 261 38.44 9.15 -11.50
C GLY A 261 39.83 8.89 -10.90
N LYS A 262 39.92 8.22 -9.73
CA LYS A 262 41.19 7.91 -9.06
C LYS A 262 41.93 6.73 -9.70
N ILE A 263 41.20 5.87 -10.41
CA ILE A 263 41.75 4.80 -11.24
C ILE A 263 41.10 4.86 -12.63
N SER A 264 41.82 4.40 -13.66
CA SER A 264 41.27 4.35 -15.02
C SER A 264 40.09 3.36 -15.09
N PRO A 265 38.96 3.74 -15.73
CA PRO A 265 37.84 2.85 -16.03
C PRO A 265 38.25 1.54 -16.70
N GLU A 266 39.20 1.60 -17.64
CA GLU A 266 39.71 0.46 -18.40
C GLU A 266 40.54 -0.47 -17.51
N ALA A 267 41.41 0.10 -16.67
CA ALA A 267 42.22 -0.67 -15.72
C ALA A 267 41.34 -1.44 -14.72
N TYR A 268 40.26 -0.80 -14.24
CA TYR A 268 39.28 -1.46 -13.39
C TYR A 268 38.51 -2.58 -14.13
N LYS A 269 38.04 -2.31 -15.35
CA LYS A 269 37.35 -3.31 -16.20
C LYS A 269 38.22 -4.53 -16.49
N GLU A 270 39.53 -4.35 -16.68
CA GLU A 270 40.48 -5.46 -16.85
C GLU A 270 40.75 -6.23 -15.55
N TRP A 271 40.88 -5.53 -14.43
CA TRP A 271 41.05 -6.17 -13.12
C TRP A 271 39.86 -7.08 -12.77
N LEU A 272 38.63 -6.66 -13.10
CA LEU A 272 37.40 -7.45 -12.89
C LEU A 272 37.34 -8.77 -13.66
N LYS A 273 38.17 -8.96 -14.70
CA LYS A 273 38.18 -10.19 -15.51
C LYS A 273 39.03 -11.31 -14.91
N LYS A 274 39.86 -11.01 -13.90
CA LYS A 274 40.67 -12.00 -13.18
C LYS A 274 39.76 -12.90 -12.34
#